data_AF-A0A9E1RZQ4-F1
#
_entry.id   AF-A0A9E1RZQ4-F1
#
_cell.length_a   1.000
_cell.length_b   1.000
_cell.length_c   1.000
_cell.angle_alpha   90.00
_cell.angle_beta   90.00
_cell.angle_gamma   90.00
#
_symmetry.space_group_name_H-M   'P 1'
#
loop_
_entity.id
_entity.type
_entity.pdbx_description
1 polymer ?
#
loop_
_entity_poly.entity_id
_entity_poly.type
_entity_poly.pdbx_seq_one_letter_code
_entity_poly.pdbx_strand_id
1 'polypeptide(L)'
;FAELRAEIDEYAGAAKFANSPILDGANSFSATSIGSNIQSGDGINSLTFDSRAGDEFAASGDSIAVVYNSTSDIFTVTNLSTGRSADSNAVASAPGAGETSDVVIEEFGLTLQLNSSFSTSTDITANNTFQVSGSASNQVDLALRIGTSTGAVDEISVDLQRIRVATLAANLQHDDLLTSATAVNTADSIETAQETIASFQNATRAGLNRISRALDGIENTVSNYEAAKADLIDIADGTAQQLLHQLIAENVNSVLNSTDNVSDALSQFSTGGASAALASSSAAFTGGAAALTGGTSSLLSTIQTSEK
;
A
#
# COMPACT_ATOMS: atom_id res chain seq x y z
N PHE A 1 -21.54 23.36 15.29
CA PHE A 1 -20.95 22.09 15.75
C PHE A 1 -21.34 20.95 14.82
N ALA A 2 -22.63 20.78 14.49
CA ALA A 2 -23.09 19.84 13.45
C ALA A 2 -22.34 19.99 12.10
N GLU A 3 -22.10 21.22 11.63
CA GLU A 3 -21.32 21.48 10.41
C GLU A 3 -19.86 21.00 10.51
N LEU A 4 -19.18 21.27 11.62
CA LEU A 4 -17.81 20.81 11.87
C LEU A 4 -17.74 19.28 11.94
N ARG A 5 -18.73 18.64 12.58
CA ARG A 5 -18.85 17.18 12.63
C ARG A 5 -18.99 16.59 11.22
N ALA A 6 -19.90 17.15 10.43
CA ALA A 6 -20.11 16.75 9.04
C ALA A 6 -18.83 16.92 8.20
N GLU A 7 -18.10 18.03 8.38
CA GLU A 7 -16.84 18.29 7.67
C GLU A 7 -15.75 17.26 8.04
N ILE A 8 -15.58 16.94 9.33
CA ILE A 8 -14.62 15.91 9.77
C ILE A 8 -14.96 14.54 9.17
N ASP A 9 -16.22 14.15 9.20
CA ASP A 9 -16.68 12.86 8.65
C ASP A 9 -16.51 12.80 7.12
N GLU A 10 -16.79 13.90 6.41
CA GLU A 10 -16.58 14.03 4.97
C GLU A 10 -15.10 13.83 4.61
N TYR A 11 -14.19 14.57 5.25
CA TYR A 11 -12.75 14.45 4.97
C TYR A 11 -12.22 13.06 5.27
N ALA A 12 -12.65 12.46 6.39
CA ALA A 12 -12.22 11.14 6.76
C ALA A 12 -12.72 10.06 5.78
N GLY A 13 -13.96 10.18 5.26
CA GLY A 13 -14.50 9.29 4.22
C GLY A 13 -13.90 9.51 2.81
N ALA A 14 -13.48 10.74 2.49
CA ALA A 14 -12.87 11.09 1.20
C ALA A 14 -11.39 10.68 1.10
N ALA A 15 -10.67 10.62 2.21
CA ALA A 15 -9.24 10.31 2.24
C ALA A 15 -8.96 8.86 1.81
N LYS A 16 -8.40 8.69 0.61
CA LYS A 16 -8.06 7.39 0.02
C LYS A 16 -6.61 7.33 -0.44
N PHE A 17 -5.98 6.17 -0.29
CA PHE A 17 -4.72 5.81 -0.92
C PHE A 17 -4.91 4.53 -1.71
N ALA A 18 -4.51 4.52 -2.99
CA ALA A 18 -4.70 3.36 -3.89
C ALA A 18 -6.15 2.81 -3.91
N ASN A 19 -7.15 3.69 -3.86
CA ASN A 19 -8.59 3.39 -3.74
C ASN A 19 -9.05 2.74 -2.42
N SER A 20 -8.15 2.57 -1.45
CA SER A 20 -8.49 2.13 -0.09
C SER A 20 -8.67 3.35 0.83
N PRO A 21 -9.73 3.40 1.66
CA PRO A 21 -9.88 4.44 2.67
C PRO A 21 -8.72 4.39 3.67
N ILE A 22 -8.10 5.54 3.95
CA ILE A 22 -6.96 5.61 4.89
C ILE A 22 -7.32 6.17 6.26
N LEU A 23 -8.37 7.00 6.36
CA LEU A 23 -8.79 7.61 7.62
C LEU A 23 -10.09 7.04 8.19
N ASP A 24 -10.87 6.33 7.35
CA ASP A 24 -12.16 5.72 7.71
C ASP A 24 -12.04 4.22 8.05
N GLY A 25 -11.02 3.54 7.52
CA GLY A 25 -10.94 2.08 7.58
C GLY A 25 -12.01 1.36 6.75
N ALA A 26 -12.13 0.04 6.95
CA ALA A 26 -13.18 -0.77 6.34
C ALA A 26 -14.29 -1.04 7.37
N ASN A 27 -15.54 -0.74 6.97
CA ASN A 27 -16.72 -0.89 7.81
C ASN A 27 -17.73 -1.78 7.11
N SER A 28 -18.32 -2.74 7.83
CA SER A 28 -19.54 -3.40 7.38
C SER A 28 -20.51 -3.50 8.55
N PHE A 29 -21.69 -2.92 8.39
CA PHE A 29 -22.76 -2.95 9.38
C PHE A 29 -24.03 -3.48 8.72
N SER A 30 -24.77 -4.31 9.43
CA SER A 30 -26.05 -4.85 9.00
C SER A 30 -26.95 -5.11 10.20
N ALA A 31 -28.26 -4.93 10.00
CA ALA A 31 -29.25 -5.42 10.94
C ALA A 31 -29.37 -6.95 10.76
N THR A 32 -29.01 -7.73 11.77
CA THR A 32 -29.06 -9.20 11.69
C THR A 32 -30.36 -9.80 12.15
N SER A 33 -31.13 -9.06 12.94
CA SER A 33 -32.49 -9.46 13.31
C SER A 33 -33.36 -8.23 13.58
N ILE A 34 -34.56 -8.26 13.03
CA ILE A 34 -35.67 -7.41 13.44
C ILE A 34 -36.26 -8.08 14.68
N GLY A 35 -36.27 -7.38 15.81
CA GLY A 35 -36.79 -7.90 17.07
C GLY A 35 -38.28 -8.25 16.99
N SER A 36 -38.73 -9.08 17.93
CA SER A 36 -40.08 -9.66 17.94
C SER A 36 -41.23 -8.65 18.06
N ASN A 37 -40.93 -7.37 18.26
CA ASN A 37 -41.91 -6.33 18.53
C ASN A 37 -42.32 -5.55 17.27
N ILE A 38 -41.58 -5.66 16.15
CA ILE A 38 -42.00 -5.08 14.88
C ILE A 38 -42.99 -6.01 14.21
N GLN A 39 -44.22 -5.55 14.08
CA GLN A 39 -45.24 -6.21 13.29
C GLN A 39 -45.14 -5.70 11.85
N SER A 40 -45.56 -6.51 10.87
CA SER A 40 -45.62 -6.08 9.47
C SER A 40 -46.53 -4.85 9.26
N GLY A 41 -47.36 -4.50 10.25
CA GLY A 41 -48.21 -3.31 10.28
C GLY A 41 -47.50 -2.02 10.70
N ASP A 42 -46.28 -2.06 11.23
CA ASP A 42 -45.56 -0.85 11.67
C ASP A 42 -44.88 -0.10 10.51
N GLY A 43 -44.89 -0.69 9.32
CA GLY A 43 -44.45 -0.02 8.09
C GLY A 43 -42.95 0.20 7.93
N ILE A 44 -42.12 -0.37 8.80
CA ILE A 44 -40.66 -0.37 8.64
C ILE A 44 -40.27 -1.50 7.69
N ASN A 45 -39.73 -1.15 6.52
CA ASN A 45 -39.33 -2.07 5.47
C ASN A 45 -37.89 -2.60 5.65
N SER A 46 -36.96 -1.70 5.97
CA SER A 46 -35.55 -2.06 6.19
C SER A 46 -34.83 -1.04 7.05
N LEU A 47 -33.70 -1.48 7.61
CA LEU A 47 -32.75 -0.67 8.35
C LEU A 47 -31.37 -0.80 7.70
N THR A 48 -30.80 0.31 7.26
CA THR A 48 -29.46 0.34 6.66
C THR A 48 -28.53 1.27 7.41
N PHE A 49 -27.25 0.94 7.39
CA PHE A 49 -26.19 1.66 8.09
C PHE A 49 -25.17 2.17 7.07
N ASP A 50 -24.65 3.37 7.29
CA ASP A 50 -23.49 3.89 6.60
C ASP A 50 -22.21 3.71 7.43
N SER A 51 -21.10 4.31 6.99
CA SER A 51 -19.80 4.18 7.65
C SER A 51 -19.72 4.82 9.04
N ARG A 52 -20.63 5.74 9.37
CA ARG A 52 -20.72 6.41 10.68
C ARG A 52 -21.34 5.51 11.76
N ALA A 53 -22.08 4.47 11.37
CA ALA A 53 -22.66 3.51 12.32
C ALA A 53 -21.61 2.83 13.21
N GLY A 54 -20.37 2.69 12.73
CA GLY A 54 -19.28 2.13 13.52
C GLY A 54 -18.79 2.98 14.68
N ASP A 55 -19.21 4.23 14.74
CA ASP A 55 -18.88 5.14 15.83
C ASP A 55 -19.76 4.86 17.08
N GLU A 56 -21.02 4.45 16.86
CA GLU A 56 -21.99 4.14 17.93
C GLU A 56 -22.14 2.62 18.17
N PHE A 57 -22.02 1.78 17.13
CA PHE A 57 -22.27 0.33 17.17
C PHE A 57 -20.99 -0.51 16.99
N ALA A 58 -19.88 -0.04 17.55
CA ALA A 58 -18.54 -0.63 17.36
C ALA A 58 -18.43 -2.08 17.90
N ALA A 59 -19.31 -2.49 18.83
CA ALA A 59 -19.32 -3.83 19.38
C ALA A 59 -20.31 -4.74 18.62
N SER A 60 -19.85 -5.92 18.21
CA SER A 60 -20.74 -6.92 17.63
C SER A 60 -21.81 -7.33 18.66
N GLY A 61 -23.10 -7.17 18.31
CA GLY A 61 -24.21 -7.55 19.18
C GLY A 61 -24.88 -6.39 19.92
N ASP A 62 -24.50 -5.14 19.64
CA ASP A 62 -25.27 -3.99 20.11
C ASP A 62 -26.73 -4.07 19.65
N SER A 63 -27.63 -3.61 20.51
CA SER A 63 -29.07 -3.59 20.24
C SER A 63 -29.56 -2.16 20.21
N ILE A 64 -30.30 -1.79 19.18
CA ILE A 64 -30.99 -0.50 19.12
C ILE A 64 -32.46 -0.67 19.43
N ALA A 65 -33.09 0.32 20.04
CA ALA A 65 -34.55 0.46 20.10
C ALA A 65 -35.00 1.60 19.18
N VAL A 66 -36.08 1.39 18.43
CA VAL A 66 -36.67 2.42 17.56
C VAL A 66 -38.08 2.76 18.04
N VAL A 67 -38.35 4.04 18.23
CA VAL A 67 -39.65 4.59 18.67
C VAL A 67 -40.09 5.65 17.69
N TYR A 68 -41.38 5.73 17.39
CA TYR A 68 -41.98 6.82 16.61
C TYR A 68 -43.02 7.57 17.45
N ASN A 69 -42.95 8.90 17.44
CA ASN A 69 -43.90 9.78 18.10
C ASN A 69 -44.72 10.55 17.06
N SER A 70 -46.02 10.23 17.00
CA SER A 70 -47.01 10.82 16.08
C SER A 70 -47.39 12.28 16.39
N THR A 71 -47.00 12.81 17.54
CA THR A 71 -47.24 14.22 17.89
C THR A 71 -46.13 15.12 17.34
N SER A 72 -44.89 14.62 17.33
CA SER A 72 -43.73 15.37 16.83
C SER A 72 -43.29 14.92 15.43
N ASP A 73 -43.87 13.85 14.91
CA ASP A 73 -43.48 13.17 13.67
C ASP A 73 -42.00 12.73 13.64
N ILE A 74 -41.44 12.35 14.79
CA ILE A 74 -40.00 12.03 14.92
C ILE A 74 -39.81 10.56 15.26
N PHE A 75 -38.82 9.94 14.62
CA PHE A 75 -38.24 8.69 15.06
C PHE A 75 -37.09 8.95 16.03
N THR A 76 -37.10 8.27 17.17
CA THR A 76 -35.99 8.23 18.11
C THR A 76 -35.37 6.84 18.08
N VAL A 77 -34.07 6.79 17.86
CA VAL A 77 -33.28 5.55 17.93
C VAL A 77 -32.42 5.60 19.18
N THR A 78 -32.45 4.55 20.00
CA THR A 78 -31.64 4.43 21.21
C THR A 78 -30.70 3.24 21.10
N ASN A 79 -29.40 3.43 21.26
CA ASN A 79 -28.47 2.33 21.50
C ASN A 79 -28.66 1.84 22.95
N LEU A 80 -29.10 0.60 23.11
CA LEU A 80 -29.39 0.02 24.42
C LEU A 80 -28.14 -0.36 25.22
N SER A 81 -27.00 -0.54 24.54
CA SER A 81 -25.71 -0.82 25.19
C SER A 81 -25.13 0.43 25.85
N THR A 82 -25.24 1.58 25.19
CA THR A 82 -24.68 2.85 25.64
C THR A 82 -25.71 3.75 26.34
N GLY A 83 -27.01 3.50 26.10
CA GLY A 83 -28.12 4.34 26.56
C GLY A 83 -28.31 5.62 25.75
N ARG A 84 -27.53 5.84 24.70
CA ARG A 84 -27.55 7.06 23.88
C ARG A 84 -28.71 7.02 22.90
N SER A 85 -29.29 8.19 22.60
CA SER A 85 -30.39 8.32 21.63
C SER A 85 -30.12 9.41 20.61
N ALA A 86 -30.63 9.23 19.41
CA ALA A 86 -30.61 10.20 18.33
C ALA A 86 -31.97 10.26 17.64
N ASP A 87 -32.34 11.46 17.21
CA ASP A 87 -33.62 11.73 16.57
C ASP A 87 -33.47 11.89 15.05
N SER A 88 -34.51 11.51 14.33
CA SER A 88 -34.66 11.85 12.92
C SER A 88 -35.12 13.29 12.73
N ASN A 89 -35.03 13.78 11.50
CA ASN A 89 -35.88 14.88 11.07
C ASN A 89 -37.37 14.47 11.11
N ALA A 90 -38.26 15.45 11.19
CA ALA A 90 -39.70 15.20 11.18
C ALA A 90 -40.15 14.53 9.87
N VAL A 91 -40.90 13.44 9.99
CA VAL A 91 -41.45 12.64 8.90
C VAL A 91 -42.77 13.25 8.47
N ALA A 92 -42.71 14.10 7.46
CA ALA A 92 -43.85 14.93 7.05
C ALA A 92 -45.07 14.13 6.53
N SER A 93 -44.88 12.90 6.04
CA SER A 93 -45.98 12.08 5.51
C SER A 93 -45.61 10.60 5.41
N ALA A 94 -46.61 9.72 5.55
CA ALA A 94 -46.46 8.31 5.23
C ALA A 94 -46.29 8.06 3.72
N PRO A 95 -45.52 7.03 3.29
CA PRO A 95 -45.38 6.67 1.89
C PRO A 95 -46.71 6.25 1.24
N GLY A 96 -46.89 6.58 -0.04
CA GLY A 96 -48.02 6.10 -0.83
C GLY A 96 -47.97 4.59 -1.11
N ALA A 97 -49.06 4.03 -1.61
CA ALA A 97 -49.13 2.60 -1.94
C ALA A 97 -48.07 2.19 -2.98
N GLY A 98 -47.20 1.24 -2.62
CA GLY A 98 -46.08 0.80 -3.47
C GLY A 98 -44.86 1.72 -3.45
N GLU A 99 -44.88 2.77 -2.63
CA GLU A 99 -43.75 3.69 -2.43
C GLU A 99 -43.00 3.38 -1.13
N THR A 100 -41.78 3.86 -1.06
CA THR A 100 -40.94 3.83 0.15
C THR A 100 -40.42 5.22 0.46
N SER A 101 -40.18 5.51 1.73
CA SER A 101 -39.53 6.75 2.17
C SER A 101 -38.38 6.44 3.10
N ASP A 102 -37.26 7.13 2.92
CA ASP A 102 -36.11 6.99 3.79
C ASP A 102 -36.17 8.06 4.90
N VAL A 103 -35.95 7.63 6.13
CA VAL A 103 -35.83 8.47 7.32
C VAL A 103 -34.41 8.33 7.82
N VAL A 104 -33.66 9.43 7.75
CA VAL A 104 -32.25 9.47 8.11
C VAL A 104 -32.11 9.92 9.56
N ILE A 105 -31.36 9.15 10.33
CA ILE A 105 -30.88 9.48 11.67
C ILE A 105 -29.38 9.72 11.54
N GLU A 106 -29.03 10.95 11.15
CA GLU A 106 -27.68 11.33 10.71
C GLU A 106 -26.63 11.06 11.77
N GLU A 107 -26.96 11.29 13.04
CA GLU A 107 -26.05 11.15 14.16
C GLU A 107 -25.56 9.71 14.36
N PHE A 108 -26.39 8.72 14.04
CA PHE A 108 -26.03 7.29 14.14
C PHE A 108 -25.68 6.67 12.78
N GLY A 109 -25.62 7.45 11.70
CA GLY A 109 -25.34 6.92 10.37
C GLY A 109 -26.38 5.90 9.91
N LEU A 110 -27.64 6.10 10.28
CA LEU A 110 -28.70 5.11 10.16
C LEU A 110 -29.82 5.62 9.25
N THR A 111 -30.34 4.75 8.39
CA THR A 111 -31.49 5.04 7.54
C THR A 111 -32.56 3.97 7.73
N LEU A 112 -33.75 4.41 8.11
CA LEU A 112 -34.96 3.60 8.17
C LEU A 112 -35.70 3.77 6.84
N GLN A 113 -35.98 2.67 6.15
CA GLN A 113 -36.88 2.71 5.00
C GLN A 113 -38.29 2.34 5.46
N LEU A 114 -39.23 3.24 5.22
CA LEU A 114 -40.65 3.07 5.49
C LEU A 114 -41.36 2.61 4.21
N ASN A 115 -42.46 1.87 4.37
CA ASN A 115 -43.38 1.49 3.28
C ASN A 115 -44.80 2.02 3.54
N SER A 116 -45.72 1.70 2.63
CA SER A 116 -47.11 2.18 2.67
C SER A 116 -47.94 1.73 3.87
N SER A 117 -47.45 0.80 4.70
CA SER A 117 -48.13 0.40 5.93
C SER A 117 -47.86 1.34 7.10
N PHE A 118 -46.84 2.21 6.99
CA PHE A 118 -46.51 3.17 8.04
C PHE A 118 -47.63 4.20 8.21
N SER A 119 -47.92 4.58 9.45
CA SER A 119 -48.93 5.59 9.79
C SER A 119 -48.30 6.69 10.62
N THR A 120 -48.43 7.93 10.18
CA THR A 120 -47.98 9.10 10.97
C THR A 120 -48.89 9.40 12.15
N SER A 121 -50.10 8.81 12.21
CA SER A 121 -51.09 9.09 13.26
C SER A 121 -51.03 8.15 14.46
N THR A 122 -50.13 7.18 14.46
CA THR A 122 -50.04 6.14 15.48
C THR A 122 -48.60 6.03 15.96
N ASP A 123 -48.39 6.14 17.27
CA ASP A 123 -47.06 5.94 17.84
C ASP A 123 -46.58 4.49 17.64
N ILE A 124 -45.27 4.34 17.46
CA ILE A 124 -44.59 3.05 17.56
C ILE A 124 -43.94 3.01 18.95
N THR A 125 -44.63 2.42 19.93
CA THR A 125 -44.25 2.49 21.36
C THR A 125 -43.64 1.21 21.92
N ALA A 126 -43.78 0.06 21.24
CA ALA A 126 -43.09 -1.15 21.67
C ALA A 126 -41.59 -0.95 21.38
N ASN A 127 -40.71 -1.20 22.36
CA ASN A 127 -39.26 -1.11 22.18
C ASN A 127 -38.83 -2.09 21.07
N ASN A 128 -38.83 -1.59 19.84
CA ASN A 128 -38.55 -2.35 18.65
C ASN A 128 -37.06 -2.50 18.56
N THR A 129 -36.59 -3.66 19.03
CA THR A 129 -35.17 -3.90 19.11
C THR A 129 -34.63 -4.42 17.78
N PHE A 130 -33.50 -3.91 17.31
CA PHE A 130 -32.75 -4.54 16.23
C PHE A 130 -31.37 -4.91 16.75
N GLN A 131 -30.91 -6.11 16.43
CA GLN A 131 -29.50 -6.42 16.64
C GLN A 131 -28.69 -5.87 15.48
N VAL A 132 -27.66 -5.10 15.83
CA VAL A 132 -26.66 -4.60 14.91
C VAL A 132 -25.50 -5.58 14.92
N SER A 133 -25.16 -6.09 13.74
CA SER A 133 -23.89 -6.77 13.55
C SER A 133 -23.01 -5.91 12.67
N GLY A 134 -21.80 -5.66 13.15
CA GLY A 134 -20.77 -5.04 12.36
C GLY A 134 -19.46 -4.99 13.12
N SER A 135 -18.43 -4.57 12.40
CA SER A 135 -17.11 -4.37 12.95
C SER A 135 -16.55 -3.10 12.32
N ALA A 136 -16.12 -2.18 13.17
CA ALA A 136 -15.27 -1.07 12.75
C ALA A 136 -13.81 -1.54 12.83
N SER A 137 -13.05 -1.36 11.75
CA SER A 137 -11.59 -1.45 11.86
C SER A 137 -11.06 -0.18 12.51
N ASN A 138 -10.52 -0.30 13.73
CA ASN A 138 -9.98 0.83 14.48
C ASN A 138 -8.61 1.31 13.97
N GLN A 139 -8.01 0.55 13.05
CA GLN A 139 -6.67 0.75 12.53
C GLN A 139 -6.64 0.47 11.02
N VAL A 140 -5.85 1.27 10.31
CA VAL A 140 -5.44 1.04 8.93
C VAL A 140 -3.96 0.72 8.94
N ASP A 141 -3.63 -0.51 8.57
CA ASP A 141 -2.26 -0.95 8.39
C ASP A 141 -1.82 -0.67 6.95
N LEU A 142 -0.99 0.35 6.77
CA LEU A 142 -0.36 0.62 5.48
C LEU A 142 0.96 -0.13 5.40
N ALA A 143 0.92 -1.28 4.73
CA ALA A 143 2.10 -2.05 4.38
C ALA A 143 2.75 -1.49 3.11
N LEU A 144 3.80 -0.67 3.25
CA LEU A 144 4.63 -0.22 2.14
C LEU A 144 5.76 -1.21 1.94
N ARG A 145 5.66 -2.06 0.92
CA ARG A 145 6.67 -3.07 0.61
C ARG A 145 7.72 -2.53 -0.37
N ILE A 146 8.98 -2.61 0.03
CA ILE A 146 10.17 -2.23 -0.73
C ILE A 146 10.91 -3.51 -1.08
N GLY A 147 10.76 -3.97 -2.33
CA GLY A 147 11.41 -5.19 -2.82
C GLY A 147 10.42 -6.26 -3.26
N THR A 148 10.94 -7.42 -3.66
CA THR A 148 10.15 -8.53 -4.21
C THR A 148 9.96 -9.68 -3.22
N SER A 149 10.62 -9.65 -2.05
CA SER A 149 10.49 -10.74 -1.08
C SER A 149 9.18 -10.62 -0.31
N THR A 150 8.64 -11.76 0.13
CA THR A 150 7.39 -11.85 0.91
C THR A 150 7.61 -11.82 2.42
N GLY A 151 8.82 -11.46 2.88
CA GLY A 151 9.17 -11.40 4.30
C GLY A 151 9.04 -9.99 4.89
N ALA A 152 8.80 -9.91 6.20
CA ALA A 152 8.65 -8.64 6.95
C ALA A 152 9.87 -7.71 6.90
N VAL A 153 11.00 -8.18 6.38
CA VAL A 153 12.25 -7.41 6.25
C VAL A 153 12.16 -6.33 5.16
N ASP A 154 11.27 -6.53 4.20
CA ASP A 154 11.04 -5.62 3.06
C ASP A 154 9.81 -4.71 3.28
N GLU A 155 9.21 -4.72 4.47
CA GLU A 155 7.94 -4.05 4.73
C GLU A 155 8.11 -2.88 5.71
N ILE A 156 7.69 -1.69 5.28
CA ILE A 156 7.46 -0.56 6.17
C ILE A 156 5.98 -0.59 6.54
N SER A 157 5.68 -1.07 7.75
CA SER A 157 4.34 -0.89 8.34
C SER A 157 4.21 0.53 8.86
N VAL A 158 3.18 1.23 8.39
CA VAL A 158 2.70 2.47 8.98
C VAL A 158 1.29 2.23 9.49
N ASP A 159 1.17 2.25 10.81
CA ASP A 159 -0.08 2.04 11.51
C ASP A 159 -0.74 3.42 11.69
N LEU A 160 -1.88 3.63 11.03
CA LEU A 160 -2.69 4.84 11.19
C LEU A 160 -3.98 4.45 11.90
N GLN A 161 -4.31 5.09 13.02
CA GLN A 161 -5.63 4.88 13.62
C GLN A 161 -6.69 5.68 12.85
N ARG A 162 -7.92 5.21 12.90
CA ARG A 162 -9.08 5.88 12.29
C ARG A 162 -9.27 7.28 12.89
N ILE A 163 -9.67 8.25 12.06
CA ILE A 163 -9.96 9.63 12.48
C ILE A 163 -11.43 9.92 12.20
N ARG A 164 -12.28 9.66 13.18
CA ARG A 164 -13.72 10.00 13.20
C ARG A 164 -14.04 10.78 14.46
N VAL A 165 -15.16 11.52 14.46
CA VAL A 165 -15.52 12.38 15.61
C VAL A 165 -15.63 11.58 16.91
N ALA A 166 -16.17 10.36 16.89
CA ALA A 166 -16.22 9.50 18.07
C ALA A 166 -14.83 9.00 18.54
N THR A 167 -13.87 8.83 17.63
CA THR A 167 -12.47 8.49 17.97
C THR A 167 -11.70 9.69 18.50
N LEU A 168 -12.08 10.90 18.08
CA LEU A 168 -11.49 12.15 18.57
C LEU A 168 -11.93 12.46 20.01
N ALA A 169 -13.23 12.35 20.30
CA ALA A 169 -13.74 12.19 21.65
C ALA A 169 -15.16 11.62 21.62
N ALA A 170 -15.46 10.67 22.50
CA ALA A 170 -16.77 10.00 22.57
C ALA A 170 -17.96 10.95 22.84
N ASN A 171 -17.72 12.17 23.31
CA ASN A 171 -18.76 13.17 23.63
C ASN A 171 -18.85 14.31 22.60
N LEU A 172 -17.87 14.44 21.70
CA LEU A 172 -17.84 15.49 20.68
C LEU A 172 -18.99 15.37 19.67
N GLN A 173 -19.51 14.16 19.46
CA GLN A 173 -20.67 13.93 18.59
C GLN A 173 -21.98 14.44 19.19
N HIS A 174 -22.05 14.76 20.48
CA HIS A 174 -23.34 14.81 21.19
C HIS A 174 -23.51 15.99 22.15
N ASP A 175 -22.48 16.81 22.36
CA ASP A 175 -22.61 17.98 23.23
C ASP A 175 -23.29 19.14 22.50
N ASP A 176 -24.51 19.46 22.94
CA ASP A 176 -25.23 20.66 22.54
C ASP A 176 -24.87 21.85 23.44
N LEU A 177 -24.58 23.01 22.83
CA LEU A 177 -24.15 24.23 23.53
C LEU A 177 -25.30 24.98 24.23
N LEU A 178 -26.34 24.27 24.66
CA LEU A 178 -27.59 24.84 25.19
C LEU A 178 -27.51 25.23 26.67
N THR A 179 -26.51 24.74 27.41
CA THR A 179 -26.33 25.06 28.83
C THR A 179 -24.87 25.35 29.16
N SER A 180 -24.61 26.06 30.27
CA SER A 180 -23.24 26.30 30.73
C SER A 180 -22.50 25.02 31.09
N ALA A 181 -23.19 23.98 31.57
CA ALA A 181 -22.57 22.71 31.92
C ALA A 181 -22.19 21.92 30.66
N THR A 182 -23.10 21.85 29.68
CA THR A 182 -22.80 21.21 28.39
C THR A 182 -21.70 21.93 27.64
N ALA A 183 -21.63 23.27 27.70
CA ALA A 183 -20.54 24.03 27.09
C ALA A 183 -19.15 23.73 27.70
N VAL A 184 -19.06 23.48 29.02
CA VAL A 184 -17.80 23.06 29.66
C VAL A 184 -17.42 21.66 29.21
N ASN A 185 -18.37 20.71 29.21
CA ASN A 185 -18.12 19.36 28.71
C ASN A 185 -17.69 19.33 27.24
N THR A 186 -18.27 20.22 26.41
CA THR A 186 -17.85 20.38 25.01
C THR A 186 -16.41 20.85 24.93
N ALA A 187 -16.01 21.82 25.77
CA ALA A 187 -14.65 22.34 25.77
C ALA A 187 -13.64 21.24 26.15
N ASP A 188 -13.92 20.45 27.19
CA ASP A 188 -13.09 19.32 27.62
C ASP A 188 -12.99 18.24 26.52
N SER A 189 -14.11 17.98 25.83
CA SER A 189 -14.15 17.06 24.69
C SER A 189 -13.33 17.56 23.51
N ILE A 190 -13.38 18.87 23.21
CA ILE A 190 -12.53 19.50 22.19
C ILE A 190 -11.05 19.39 22.56
N GLU A 191 -10.69 19.65 23.82
CA GLU A 191 -9.30 19.51 24.29
C GLU A 191 -8.80 18.07 24.09
N THR A 192 -9.60 17.08 24.49
CA THR A 192 -9.32 15.66 24.28
C THR A 192 -9.12 15.32 22.79
N ALA A 193 -9.97 15.86 21.91
CA ALA A 193 -9.83 15.69 20.48
C ALA A 193 -8.59 16.35 19.91
N GLN A 194 -8.21 17.53 20.39
CA GLN A 194 -6.99 18.22 19.99
C GLN A 194 -5.75 17.42 20.38
N GLU A 195 -5.72 16.86 21.59
CA GLU A 195 -4.64 15.96 22.04
C GLU A 195 -4.55 14.72 21.15
N THR A 196 -5.69 14.13 20.81
CA THR A 196 -5.78 12.97 19.93
C THR A 196 -5.27 13.29 18.51
N ILE A 197 -5.67 14.44 17.94
CA ILE A 197 -5.15 14.93 16.65
C ILE A 197 -3.64 15.15 16.70
N ALA A 198 -3.13 15.76 17.77
CA ALA A 198 -1.69 15.98 17.94
C ALA A 198 -0.92 14.65 18.00
N SER A 199 -1.47 13.63 18.66
CA SER A 199 -0.93 12.27 18.64
C SER A 199 -0.86 11.70 17.22
N PHE A 200 -1.94 11.84 16.43
CA PHE A 200 -1.96 11.39 15.03
C PHE A 200 -0.94 12.09 14.14
N GLN A 201 -0.79 13.41 14.29
CA GLN A 201 0.21 14.16 13.55
C GLN A 201 1.63 13.67 13.88
N ASN A 202 1.88 13.36 15.15
CA ASN A 202 3.17 12.81 15.57
C ASN A 202 3.42 11.40 15.00
N ALA A 203 2.43 10.51 15.00
CA ALA A 203 2.53 9.19 14.39
C ALA A 203 2.78 9.27 12.88
N THR A 204 2.02 10.11 12.17
CA THR A 204 2.18 10.35 10.73
C THR A 204 3.58 10.88 10.41
N ARG A 205 4.06 11.86 11.18
CA ARG A 205 5.42 12.41 11.02
C ARG A 205 6.49 11.36 11.30
N ALA A 206 6.30 10.49 12.29
CA ALA A 206 7.20 9.37 12.54
C ALA A 206 7.23 8.40 11.35
N GLY A 207 6.07 8.08 10.77
CA GLY A 207 5.94 7.28 9.55
C GLY A 207 6.70 7.89 8.37
N LEU A 208 6.47 9.18 8.08
CA LEU A 208 7.18 9.90 7.02
C LEU A 208 8.71 9.90 7.24
N ASN A 209 9.17 10.08 8.47
CA ASN A 209 10.60 10.00 8.79
C ASN A 209 11.18 8.59 8.57
N ARG A 210 10.41 7.53 8.81
CA ARG A 210 10.83 6.15 8.51
C ARG A 210 10.92 5.94 6.99
N ILE A 211 9.94 6.42 6.24
CA ILE A 211 9.94 6.36 4.77
C ILE A 211 11.14 7.14 4.20
N SER A 212 11.39 8.36 4.68
CA SER A 212 12.53 9.17 4.23
C SER A 212 13.87 8.46 4.45
N ARG A 213 14.10 7.88 5.65
CA ARG A 213 15.32 7.12 5.91
C ARG A 213 15.46 5.88 5.03
N ALA A 214 14.36 5.21 4.72
CA ALA A 214 14.37 4.08 3.82
C ALA A 214 14.72 4.50 2.39
N LEU A 215 14.20 5.64 1.92
CA LEU A 215 14.54 6.22 0.61
C LEU A 215 16.03 6.55 0.53
N ASP A 216 16.61 7.19 1.54
CA ASP A 216 18.05 7.47 1.59
C ASP A 216 18.89 6.18 1.51
N GLY A 217 18.43 5.10 2.15
CA GLY A 217 19.06 3.78 2.08
C GLY A 217 19.02 3.17 0.68
N ILE A 218 17.87 3.30 -0.01
CA ILE A 218 17.70 2.84 -1.40
C ILE A 218 18.62 3.63 -2.33
N GLU A 219 18.67 4.96 -2.20
CA GLU A 219 19.51 5.81 -3.03
C GLU A 219 21.00 5.43 -2.91
N ASN A 220 21.48 5.20 -1.69
CA ASN A 220 22.83 4.70 -1.46
C ASN A 220 23.07 3.32 -2.09
N THR A 221 22.08 2.42 -2.00
CA THR A 221 22.17 1.08 -2.58
C THR A 221 22.23 1.13 -4.11
N VAL A 222 21.42 2.00 -4.74
CA VAL A 222 21.45 2.24 -6.18
C VAL A 222 22.80 2.84 -6.60
N SER A 223 23.33 3.81 -5.85
CA SER A 223 24.65 4.38 -6.11
C SER A 223 25.75 3.32 -6.06
N ASN A 224 25.74 2.45 -5.05
CA ASN A 224 26.71 1.36 -4.92
C ASN A 224 26.57 0.34 -6.06
N TYR A 225 25.33 0.05 -6.47
CA TYR A 225 25.05 -0.85 -7.59
C TYR A 225 25.58 -0.29 -8.92
N GLU A 226 25.32 0.99 -9.21
CA GLU A 226 25.83 1.62 -10.44
C GLU A 226 27.36 1.75 -10.41
N ALA A 227 27.99 1.99 -9.25
CA ALA A 227 29.45 1.97 -9.12
C ALA A 227 30.02 0.58 -9.39
N ALA A 228 29.47 -0.48 -8.78
CA ALA A 228 29.91 -1.85 -9.01
C ALA A 228 29.71 -2.29 -10.46
N LYS A 229 28.62 -1.86 -11.09
CA LYS A 229 28.35 -2.09 -12.51
C LYS A 229 29.36 -1.37 -13.41
N ALA A 230 29.75 -0.14 -13.07
CA ALA A 230 30.80 0.58 -13.79
C ALA A 230 32.15 -0.14 -13.68
N ASP A 231 32.55 -0.56 -12.47
CA ASP A 231 33.78 -1.34 -12.25
C ASP A 231 33.79 -2.64 -13.07
N LEU A 232 32.66 -3.34 -13.15
CA LEU A 232 32.53 -4.56 -13.97
C LEU A 232 32.70 -4.28 -15.47
N ILE A 233 32.15 -3.17 -15.97
CA ILE A 233 32.33 -2.76 -17.37
C ILE A 233 33.80 -2.43 -17.64
N ASP A 234 34.45 -1.70 -16.73
CA ASP A 234 35.86 -1.33 -16.85
C ASP A 234 36.79 -2.56 -16.81
N ILE A 235 36.51 -3.53 -15.94
CA ILE A 235 37.26 -4.80 -15.89
C ILE A 235 37.08 -5.60 -17.18
N ALA A 236 35.85 -5.68 -17.69
CA ALA A 236 35.55 -6.39 -18.92
C ALA A 236 36.29 -5.78 -20.12
N ASP A 237 36.29 -4.44 -20.23
CA ASP A 237 37.01 -3.73 -21.30
C ASP A 237 38.54 -3.86 -21.14
N GLY A 238 39.06 -3.67 -19.92
CA GLY A 238 40.49 -3.81 -19.63
C GLY A 238 41.03 -5.21 -19.91
N THR A 239 40.26 -6.24 -19.55
CA THR A 239 40.63 -7.65 -19.81
C THR A 239 40.58 -7.95 -21.31
N ALA A 240 39.58 -7.43 -22.04
CA ALA A 240 39.51 -7.56 -23.49
C ALA A 240 40.71 -6.89 -24.19
N GLN A 241 41.11 -5.70 -23.75
CA GLN A 241 42.29 -5.00 -24.27
C GLN A 241 43.60 -5.74 -23.95
N GLN A 242 43.75 -6.29 -22.75
CA GLN A 242 44.94 -7.08 -22.38
C GLN A 242 45.06 -8.35 -23.23
N LEU A 243 43.96 -9.07 -23.44
CA LEU A 243 43.94 -10.26 -24.30
C LEU A 243 44.29 -9.90 -25.75
N LEU A 244 43.77 -8.79 -26.27
CA LEU A 244 44.11 -8.31 -27.61
C LEU A 244 45.61 -7.96 -27.72
N HIS A 245 46.17 -7.25 -26.74
CA HIS A 245 47.60 -6.93 -26.73
C HIS A 245 48.48 -8.18 -26.65
N GLN A 246 48.10 -9.16 -25.84
CA GLN A 246 48.83 -10.43 -25.74
C GLN A 246 48.79 -11.19 -27.07
N LEU A 247 47.62 -11.29 -27.71
CA LEU A 247 47.46 -11.93 -29.02
C LEU A 247 48.30 -11.23 -30.10
N ILE A 248 48.33 -9.89 -30.09
CA ILE A 248 49.17 -9.11 -31.02
C ILE A 248 50.65 -9.39 -30.74
N ALA A 249 51.09 -9.37 -29.48
CA ALA A 249 52.48 -9.62 -29.10
C ALA A 249 52.94 -11.02 -29.52
N GLU A 250 52.15 -12.06 -29.25
CA GLU A 250 52.44 -13.44 -29.65
C GLU A 250 52.54 -13.58 -31.18
N ASN A 251 51.60 -12.98 -31.92
CA ASN A 251 51.62 -13.00 -33.39
C ASN A 251 52.82 -12.24 -33.97
N VAL A 252 53.15 -11.07 -33.44
CA VAL A 252 54.33 -10.29 -33.88
C VAL A 252 55.61 -11.09 -33.67
N ASN A 253 55.76 -11.72 -32.50
CA ASN A 253 56.96 -12.51 -32.19
C ASN A 253 57.07 -13.74 -33.11
N SER A 254 55.95 -14.38 -33.44
CA SER A 254 55.88 -15.49 -34.41
C SER A 254 56.32 -15.05 -35.82
N VAL A 255 55.82 -13.91 -36.30
CA VAL A 255 56.18 -13.36 -37.61
C VAL A 255 57.65 -12.95 -37.67
N LEU A 256 58.18 -12.31 -36.62
CA LEU A 256 59.60 -11.94 -36.55
C LEU A 256 60.49 -13.19 -36.62
N ASN A 257 60.21 -14.21 -35.81
CA ASN A 257 60.94 -15.48 -35.87
C ASN A 257 60.86 -16.13 -37.25
N SER A 258 59.70 -16.11 -37.91
CA SER A 258 59.58 -16.61 -39.29
C SER A 258 60.41 -15.79 -40.28
N THR A 259 60.48 -14.47 -40.10
CA THR A 259 61.21 -13.55 -40.99
C THR A 259 62.72 -13.75 -40.84
N ASP A 260 63.21 -13.89 -39.61
CA ASP A 260 64.62 -14.17 -39.33
C ASP A 260 65.04 -15.51 -39.97
N ASN A 261 64.23 -16.55 -39.83
CA ASN A 261 64.48 -17.85 -40.47
C ASN A 261 64.51 -17.76 -42.00
N VAL A 262 63.63 -16.94 -42.62
CA VAL A 262 63.64 -16.70 -44.07
C VAL A 262 64.88 -15.92 -44.49
N SER A 263 65.27 -14.91 -43.72
CA SER A 263 66.50 -14.12 -43.95
C SER A 263 67.75 -15.01 -43.91
N ASP A 264 67.84 -15.91 -42.92
CA ASP A 264 68.92 -16.87 -42.80
C ASP A 264 68.96 -17.86 -43.97
N ALA A 265 67.80 -18.38 -44.40
CA ALA A 265 67.71 -19.26 -45.56
C ALA A 265 68.15 -18.54 -46.85
N LEU A 266 67.77 -17.26 -47.03
CA LEU A 266 68.18 -16.45 -48.17
C LEU A 266 69.69 -16.15 -48.16
N SER A 267 70.25 -15.89 -46.98
CA SER A 267 71.70 -15.72 -46.76
C SER A 267 72.49 -16.98 -47.14
N GLN A 268 72.02 -18.16 -46.71
CA GLN A 268 72.61 -19.46 -47.08
C GLN A 268 72.52 -19.75 -48.59
N PHE A 269 71.45 -19.31 -49.24
CA PHE A 269 71.31 -19.41 -50.69
C PHE A 269 72.32 -18.51 -51.42
N SER A 270 72.49 -17.26 -50.97
CA SER A 270 73.41 -16.28 -51.58
C SER A 270 74.89 -16.68 -51.47
N THR A 271 75.25 -17.47 -50.46
CA THR A 271 76.62 -17.93 -50.19
C THR A 271 76.97 -19.28 -50.86
N GLY A 272 76.10 -19.77 -51.75
CA GLY A 272 76.38 -20.93 -52.62
C GLY A 272 75.92 -22.29 -52.08
N GLY A 273 75.17 -22.34 -50.99
CA GLY A 273 74.67 -23.57 -50.35
C GLY A 273 73.24 -23.94 -50.75
N ALA A 274 72.92 -24.07 -52.03
CA ALA A 274 71.54 -24.28 -52.50
C ALA A 274 70.83 -25.52 -51.89
N SER A 275 71.57 -26.57 -51.54
CA SER A 275 71.02 -27.78 -50.92
C SER A 275 70.73 -27.65 -49.42
N ALA A 276 71.48 -26.82 -48.69
CA ALA A 276 71.24 -26.57 -47.26
C ALA A 276 70.10 -25.57 -47.04
N ALA A 277 69.97 -24.56 -47.91
CA ALA A 277 68.92 -23.54 -47.86
C ALA A 277 67.50 -24.11 -48.11
N LEU A 278 67.36 -25.10 -49.01
CA LEU A 278 66.05 -25.75 -49.21
C LEU A 278 65.62 -26.57 -47.98
N ALA A 279 66.55 -27.25 -47.31
CA ALA A 279 66.25 -28.04 -46.12
C ALA A 279 65.81 -27.17 -44.93
N SER A 280 66.46 -26.03 -44.69
CA SER A 280 66.10 -25.09 -43.61
C SER A 280 64.78 -24.38 -43.84
N SER A 281 64.45 -24.02 -45.09
CA SER A 281 63.16 -23.41 -45.44
C SER A 281 61.95 -24.34 -45.17
N SER A 282 62.11 -25.64 -45.41
CA SER A 282 61.05 -26.63 -45.16
C SER A 282 60.77 -26.81 -43.65
N ALA A 283 61.82 -26.79 -42.83
CA ALA A 283 61.71 -26.88 -41.38
C ALA A 283 61.04 -25.63 -40.76
N ALA A 284 61.36 -24.44 -41.28
CA ALA A 284 60.75 -23.18 -40.84
C ALA A 284 59.24 -23.13 -41.11
N PHE A 285 58.80 -23.61 -42.28
CA PHE A 285 57.37 -23.63 -42.64
C PHE A 285 56.56 -24.64 -41.81
N THR A 286 57.14 -25.81 -41.51
CA THR A 286 56.51 -26.81 -40.64
C THR A 286 56.50 -26.41 -39.16
N GLY A 287 57.53 -25.68 -38.68
CA GLY A 287 57.60 -25.19 -37.31
C GLY A 287 56.61 -24.05 -37.02
N GLY A 288 56.45 -23.12 -37.97
CA GLY A 288 55.48 -22.02 -37.86
C GLY A 288 54.03 -22.49 -37.79
N ALA A 289 53.67 -23.55 -38.53
CA ALA A 289 52.32 -24.13 -38.50
C ALA A 289 51.98 -24.82 -37.17
N ALA A 290 52.96 -25.45 -36.52
CA ALA A 290 52.82 -26.07 -35.20
C ALA A 290 52.69 -25.02 -34.07
N ALA A 291 53.39 -23.89 -34.19
CA ALA A 291 53.26 -22.78 -33.25
C ALA A 291 51.88 -22.10 -33.31
N LEU A 292 51.31 -21.97 -34.52
CA LEU A 292 49.96 -21.40 -34.70
C LEU A 292 48.87 -22.27 -34.07
N THR A 293 48.97 -23.60 -34.23
CA THR A 293 48.01 -24.56 -33.65
C THR A 293 48.17 -24.70 -32.13
N GLY A 294 49.40 -24.61 -31.61
CA GLY A 294 49.68 -24.58 -30.17
C GLY A 294 49.11 -23.33 -29.46
N GLY A 295 49.30 -22.14 -30.06
CA GLY A 295 48.78 -20.88 -29.52
C GLY A 295 47.25 -20.85 -29.45
N THR A 296 46.56 -21.34 -30.48
CA THR A 296 45.08 -21.43 -30.47
C THR A 296 44.54 -22.39 -29.40
N SER A 297 45.28 -23.45 -29.05
CA SER A 297 44.89 -24.41 -28.00
C SER A 297 45.05 -23.83 -26.59
N SER A 298 46.12 -23.08 -26.36
CA SER A 298 46.36 -22.37 -25.08
C SER A 298 45.26 -21.32 -24.81
N LEU A 299 44.92 -20.52 -25.82
CA LEU A 299 43.84 -19.53 -25.72
C LEU A 299 42.48 -20.14 -25.38
N LEU A 300 42.15 -21.30 -25.97
CA LEU A 300 40.89 -21.99 -25.68
C LEU A 300 40.83 -22.52 -24.22
N SER A 301 41.98 -22.92 -23.66
CA SER A 301 42.08 -23.35 -22.26
C SER A 301 41.95 -22.18 -21.27
N THR A 302 42.47 -21.00 -21.62
CA THR A 302 42.37 -19.80 -20.78
C THR A 302 40.93 -19.25 -20.77
N ILE A 303 40.20 -19.34 -21.88
CA ILE A 303 38.77 -18.99 -21.97
C ILE A 303 37.94 -19.90 -21.05
N GLN A 304 38.20 -21.22 -21.03
CA GLN A 304 37.46 -22.16 -20.17
C GLN A 304 37.70 -21.97 -18.66
N THR A 305 38.85 -21.41 -18.26
CA THR A 305 39.12 -21.09 -16.85
C THR A 305 38.55 -19.75 -16.38
N SER A 306 38.13 -18.89 -17.31
CA SER A 306 37.51 -17.59 -17.01
C SER A 306 35.98 -17.64 -16.86
N GLU A 307 35.34 -18.77 -17.18
CA GLU A 307 33.89 -19.02 -17.03
C GLU A 307 33.50 -19.70 -15.69
N LYS A 308 34.39 -19.71 -14.68
CA LYS A 308 34.09 -20.19 -13.32
C LYS A 308 34.33 -19.10 -12.29
#